data_AF-A0A935UWF0-F1
#
_entry.id   AF-A0A935UWF0-F1
#
_cell.length_a   1.000
_cell.length_b   1.000
_cell.length_c   1.000
_cell.angle_alpha   90.00
_cell.angle_beta   90.00
_cell.angle_gamma   90.00
#
_symmetry.space_group_name_H-M   'P 1'
#
loop_
_entity.id
_entity.type
_entity.pdbx_description
1 polymer ?
#
loop_
_entity_poly.entity_id
_entity_poly.type
_entity_poly.pdbx_seq_one_letter_code
_entity_poly.pdbx_strand_id
1 'polypeptide(L)'
;MDNDAPIVRATTDLLWSLWTELGVNGVVRKHAQVIIDPEALLLFSPLLVASDPRLLELIYSWCVKHHGLIAPSRLLGLRKTLPPEVTGPFDCFAATVRANTPARWTIPKGASPWSTVPALRRVSMDLTRPALRTLRLRAILGVSARADVLGALLSEPGEWVTASQLTPLGYSKRAIALILHDLHEARLIDAQPEKNRITYRLAVGAELGALAGPPASRPLAGSTSSASSPSPTRSSRIKRACPPSGVWRRTSWWSRPAPWPPGSTWRRRQRRPAIPRRLRRRSVGSSTILRAWRAAAHPRSRPQPYDDPPDPPVRVQPR
;
A
#
# COMPACT_ATOMS: atom_id res chain seq x y z
N MET A 1 -12.83 8.39 -35.14
CA MET A 1 -12.18 7.14 -34.69
C MET A 1 -12.17 7.17 -33.17
N ASP A 2 -13.22 6.65 -32.55
CA ASP A 2 -13.47 6.61 -31.09
C ASP A 2 -13.12 5.23 -30.49
N ASN A 3 -12.06 4.58 -30.98
CA ASN A 3 -11.69 3.23 -30.51
C ASN A 3 -11.16 3.21 -29.06
N ASP A 4 -10.84 4.37 -28.48
CA ASP A 4 -10.29 4.48 -27.13
C ASP A 4 -11.40 4.59 -26.06
N ALA A 5 -12.61 4.99 -26.44
CA ALA A 5 -13.75 5.15 -25.53
C ALA A 5 -14.05 3.90 -24.66
N PRO A 6 -14.07 2.65 -25.19
CA PRO A 6 -14.32 1.48 -24.35
C PRO A 6 -13.18 1.19 -23.36
N ILE A 7 -11.92 1.38 -23.76
CA ILE A 7 -10.76 1.13 -22.90
C ILE A 7 -10.71 2.15 -21.77
N VAL A 8 -10.90 3.44 -22.08
CA VAL A 8 -10.95 4.52 -21.08
C VAL A 8 -12.07 4.28 -20.08
N ARG A 9 -13.27 3.89 -20.54
CA ARG A 9 -14.40 3.57 -19.67
C ARG A 9 -14.11 2.36 -18.78
N ALA A 10 -13.64 1.25 -19.35
CA ALA A 10 -13.32 0.04 -18.58
C ALA A 10 -12.23 0.31 -17.53
N THR A 11 -11.23 1.12 -17.87
CA THR A 11 -10.15 1.51 -16.96
C THR A 11 -10.67 2.42 -15.84
N THR A 12 -11.55 3.37 -16.16
CA THR A 12 -12.18 4.25 -15.18
C THR A 12 -13.06 3.44 -14.22
N ASP A 13 -13.84 2.49 -14.72
CA ASP A 13 -14.66 1.58 -13.90
C ASP A 13 -13.80 0.69 -12.99
N LEU A 14 -12.65 0.21 -13.50
CA LEU A 14 -11.66 -0.53 -12.71
C LEU A 14 -11.12 0.33 -11.56
N LEU A 15 -10.69 1.56 -11.84
CA LEU A 15 -10.16 2.46 -10.82
C LEU A 15 -11.22 2.82 -9.78
N TRP A 16 -12.44 3.14 -10.19
CA TRP A 16 -13.55 3.37 -9.26
C TRP A 16 -13.76 2.18 -8.34
N SER A 17 -13.75 0.97 -8.91
CA SER A 17 -13.89 -0.27 -8.13
C SER A 17 -12.77 -0.43 -7.10
N LEU A 18 -11.50 -0.32 -7.50
CA LEU A 18 -10.35 -0.49 -6.62
C LEU A 18 -10.27 0.60 -5.52
N TRP A 19 -10.49 1.87 -5.89
CA TRP A 19 -10.48 2.97 -4.92
C TRP A 19 -11.64 2.89 -3.93
N THR A 20 -12.80 2.40 -4.36
CA THR A 20 -13.94 2.18 -3.47
C THR A 20 -13.63 1.12 -2.41
N GLU A 21 -12.90 0.06 -2.77
CA GLU A 21 -12.42 -0.92 -1.81
C GLU A 21 -11.44 -0.32 -0.80
N LEU A 22 -10.60 0.62 -1.23
CA LEU A 22 -9.71 1.42 -0.36
C LEU A 22 -10.43 2.41 0.55
N GLY A 23 -11.75 2.60 0.39
CA GLY A 23 -12.55 3.49 1.25
C GLY A 23 -12.85 4.87 0.65
N VAL A 24 -12.62 5.05 -0.65
CA VAL A 24 -13.20 6.17 -1.40
C VAL A 24 -14.72 5.96 -1.55
N ASN A 25 -15.49 7.05 -1.49
CA ASN A 25 -16.94 6.98 -1.67
C ASN A 25 -17.29 6.74 -3.15
N GLY A 26 -17.53 5.49 -3.51
CA GLY A 26 -18.02 5.07 -4.82
C GLY A 26 -19.07 3.96 -4.72
N VAL A 27 -19.78 3.74 -5.83
CA VAL A 27 -20.87 2.75 -5.93
C VAL A 27 -20.35 1.41 -6.50
N VAL A 28 -19.28 1.44 -7.29
CA VAL A 28 -18.73 0.26 -7.94
C VAL A 28 -17.82 -0.49 -6.97
N ARG A 29 -18.11 -1.78 -6.74
CA ARG A 29 -17.33 -2.68 -5.87
C ARG A 29 -17.25 -4.08 -6.47
N LYS A 30 -16.32 -4.26 -7.40
CA LYS A 30 -16.10 -5.52 -8.13
C LYS A 30 -14.84 -6.26 -7.66
N HIS A 31 -14.01 -5.64 -6.82
CA HIS A 31 -12.68 -6.15 -6.45
C HIS A 31 -12.49 -6.37 -4.94
N ALA A 32 -13.58 -6.56 -4.17
CA ALA A 32 -13.55 -6.78 -2.72
C ALA A 32 -12.67 -7.96 -2.28
N GLN A 33 -12.41 -8.90 -3.19
CA GLN A 33 -11.63 -10.11 -2.97
C GLN A 33 -10.25 -10.11 -3.63
N VAL A 34 -9.78 -8.97 -4.12
CA VAL A 34 -8.43 -8.84 -4.69
C VAL A 34 -7.58 -8.00 -3.75
N ILE A 35 -6.36 -8.45 -3.47
CA ILE A 35 -5.41 -7.65 -2.67
C ILE A 35 -4.98 -6.44 -3.48
N ILE A 36 -5.21 -5.25 -2.93
CA ILE A 36 -4.89 -4.00 -3.61
C ILE A 36 -3.51 -3.53 -3.17
N ASP A 37 -2.63 -3.30 -4.14
CA ASP A 37 -1.37 -2.58 -3.94
C ASP A 37 -1.64 -1.07 -4.09
N PRO A 38 -1.64 -0.30 -2.99
CA PRO A 38 -1.95 1.11 -3.04
C PRO A 38 -0.84 1.93 -3.73
N GLU A 39 0.44 1.54 -3.65
CA GLU A 39 1.51 2.25 -4.32
C GLU A 39 1.45 2.08 -5.83
N ALA A 40 1.23 0.84 -6.31
CA ALA A 40 1.05 0.59 -7.73
C ALA A 40 -0.17 1.35 -8.25
N LEU A 41 -1.31 1.25 -7.55
CA LEU A 41 -2.54 1.97 -7.93
C LEU A 41 -2.33 3.48 -7.97
N LEU A 42 -1.60 4.05 -7.00
CA LEU A 42 -1.28 5.47 -6.95
C LEU A 42 -0.39 5.93 -8.11
N LEU A 43 0.57 5.12 -8.55
CA LEU A 43 1.44 5.48 -9.67
C LEU A 43 0.65 5.58 -10.99
N PHE A 44 -0.34 4.71 -11.19
CA PHE A 44 -1.14 4.71 -12.42
C PHE A 44 -2.33 5.67 -12.38
N SER A 45 -2.90 5.93 -11.21
CA SER A 45 -4.16 6.67 -11.12
C SER A 45 -4.12 8.05 -11.78
N PRO A 46 -3.14 8.94 -11.51
CA PRO A 46 -3.12 10.30 -12.07
C PRO A 46 -3.10 10.36 -13.60
N LEU A 47 -2.50 9.37 -14.27
CA LEU A 47 -2.51 9.28 -15.72
C LEU A 47 -3.91 8.96 -16.26
N LEU A 48 -4.62 8.06 -15.57
CA LEU A 48 -5.86 7.45 -16.04
C LEU A 48 -7.11 8.24 -15.65
N VAL A 49 -7.07 8.98 -14.53
CA VAL A 49 -8.19 9.81 -14.07
C VAL A 49 -8.16 11.24 -14.62
N ALA A 50 -7.30 11.53 -15.60
CA ALA A 50 -7.30 12.83 -16.28
C ALA A 50 -8.68 13.19 -16.87
N SER A 51 -9.48 12.18 -17.20
CA SER A 51 -10.85 12.32 -17.71
C SER A 51 -11.93 12.34 -16.61
N ASP A 52 -11.60 12.00 -15.36
CA ASP A 52 -12.53 12.00 -14.23
C ASP A 52 -11.94 12.77 -13.03
N PRO A 53 -12.15 14.11 -13.00
CA PRO A 53 -11.67 14.94 -11.90
C PRO A 53 -12.23 14.54 -10.54
N ARG A 54 -13.46 14.02 -10.48
CA ARG A 54 -14.12 13.64 -9.23
C ARG A 54 -13.37 12.51 -8.54
N LEU A 55 -12.96 11.49 -9.29
CA LEU A 55 -12.16 10.40 -8.74
C LEU A 55 -10.81 10.93 -8.25
N LEU A 56 -10.17 11.82 -9.00
CA LEU A 56 -8.89 12.42 -8.61
C LEU A 56 -8.97 13.18 -7.27
N GLU A 57 -10.04 13.97 -7.03
CA GLU A 57 -10.24 14.66 -5.74
C GLU A 57 -10.34 13.69 -4.56
N LEU A 58 -11.02 12.57 -4.78
CA LEU A 58 -11.21 11.54 -3.75
C LEU A 58 -9.92 10.78 -3.46
N ILE A 59 -9.14 10.46 -4.50
CA ILE A 59 -7.81 9.86 -4.36
C ILE A 59 -6.90 10.80 -3.58
N TYR A 60 -6.87 12.09 -3.94
CA TYR A 60 -6.11 13.10 -3.22
C TYR A 60 -6.50 13.15 -1.74
N SER A 61 -7.81 13.20 -1.45
CA SER A 61 -8.34 13.20 -0.08
C SER A 61 -7.94 11.95 0.70
N TRP A 62 -7.97 10.79 0.05
CA TRP A 62 -7.52 9.51 0.62
C TRP A 62 -6.03 9.56 0.96
N CYS A 63 -5.19 10.07 0.05
CA CYS A 63 -3.76 10.21 0.30
C CYS A 63 -3.47 11.17 1.45
N VAL A 64 -4.15 12.32 1.52
CA VAL A 64 -3.96 13.27 2.62
C VAL A 64 -4.31 12.65 3.97
N LYS A 65 -5.38 11.83 4.03
CA LYS A 65 -5.80 11.17 5.27
C LYS A 65 -4.94 9.95 5.63
N HIS A 66 -4.49 9.18 4.64
CA HIS A 66 -3.87 7.86 4.84
C HIS A 66 -2.41 7.78 4.39
N HIS A 67 -1.72 8.92 4.19
CA HIS A 67 -0.33 8.95 3.74
C HIS A 67 0.63 8.12 4.61
N GLY A 68 0.29 7.94 5.90
CA GLY A 68 1.08 7.16 6.86
C GLY A 68 1.07 5.66 6.61
N LEU A 69 0.23 5.16 5.70
CA LEU A 69 0.15 3.76 5.30
C LEU A 69 0.81 3.47 3.94
N ILE A 70 1.29 4.52 3.26
CA ILE A 70 1.99 4.43 1.98
C ILE A 70 3.50 4.32 2.24
N ALA A 71 4.13 3.32 1.64
CA ALA A 71 5.56 3.02 1.75
C ALA A 71 6.37 3.87 0.76
N PRO A 72 7.10 4.92 1.21
CA PRO A 72 7.81 5.81 0.28
C PRO A 72 8.97 5.12 -0.44
N SER A 73 9.61 4.15 0.22
CA SER A 73 10.67 3.33 -0.37
C SER A 73 10.15 2.43 -1.49
N ARG A 74 8.98 1.80 -1.30
CA ARG A 74 8.29 1.01 -2.32
C ARG A 74 7.85 1.86 -3.50
N LEU A 75 7.23 2.99 -3.23
CA LEU A 75 6.78 3.94 -4.25
C LEU A 75 7.95 4.39 -5.14
N LEU A 76 9.11 4.66 -4.53
CA LEU A 76 10.34 4.97 -5.27
C LEU A 76 10.85 3.77 -6.09
N GLY A 77 10.81 2.56 -5.53
CA GLY A 77 11.25 1.36 -6.24
C GLY A 77 10.38 1.04 -7.46
N LEU A 78 9.06 1.09 -7.31
CA LEU A 78 8.10 0.91 -8.40
C LEU A 78 8.21 2.03 -9.44
N ARG A 79 8.39 3.28 -9.03
CA ARG A 79 8.59 4.41 -9.95
C ARG A 79 9.78 4.19 -10.90
N LYS A 80 10.86 3.52 -10.45
CA LYS A 80 12.05 3.24 -11.27
C LYS A 80 11.80 2.21 -12.38
N THR A 81 10.74 1.41 -12.28
CA THR A 81 10.40 0.41 -13.29
C THR A 81 9.43 0.94 -14.35
N LEU A 82 8.95 2.17 -14.18
CA LEU A 82 7.96 2.78 -15.06
C LEU A 82 8.60 3.81 -16.00
N PRO A 83 8.05 3.96 -17.22
CA PRO A 83 8.54 4.95 -18.17
C PRO A 83 8.15 6.38 -17.71
N PRO A 84 8.95 7.42 -18.07
CA PRO A 84 8.72 8.79 -17.63
C PRO A 84 7.31 9.33 -17.90
N GLU A 85 6.71 8.92 -19.02
CA GLU A 85 5.37 9.31 -19.47
C GLU A 85 4.28 8.93 -18.46
N VAL A 86 4.46 7.80 -17.76
CA VAL A 86 3.54 7.35 -16.71
C VAL A 86 3.83 8.08 -15.39
N THR A 87 5.10 8.35 -15.10
CA THR A 87 5.50 8.94 -13.82
C THR A 87 5.29 10.46 -13.73
N GLY A 88 5.26 11.18 -14.85
CA GLY A 88 5.09 12.64 -14.89
C GLY A 88 3.81 13.16 -14.20
N PRO A 89 2.62 12.66 -14.58
CA PRO A 89 1.37 13.02 -13.90
C PRO A 89 1.39 12.71 -12.40
N PHE A 90 2.00 11.57 -12.03
CA PHE A 90 2.18 11.18 -10.65
C PHE A 90 3.12 12.13 -9.87
N ASP A 91 4.20 12.61 -10.47
CA ASP A 91 5.16 13.49 -9.78
C ASP A 91 4.51 14.81 -9.34
N CYS A 92 3.62 15.37 -10.16
CA CYS A 92 2.83 16.56 -9.84
C CYS A 92 1.79 16.29 -8.73
N PHE A 93 1.11 15.15 -8.81
CA PHE A 93 0.20 14.67 -7.75
C PHE A 93 0.94 14.49 -6.41
N ALA A 94 2.08 13.81 -6.43
CA ALA A 94 2.90 13.53 -5.25
C ALA A 94 3.45 14.81 -4.63
N ALA A 95 3.87 15.79 -5.45
CA ALA A 95 4.26 17.12 -4.99
C ALA A 95 3.11 17.82 -4.25
N THR A 96 1.88 17.71 -4.77
CA THR A 96 0.68 18.27 -4.14
C THR A 96 0.36 17.60 -2.80
N VAL A 97 0.41 16.27 -2.72
CA VAL A 97 0.19 15.55 -1.45
C VAL A 97 1.26 15.93 -0.43
N ARG A 98 2.53 15.95 -0.82
CA ARG A 98 3.63 16.33 0.09
C ARG A 98 3.54 17.78 0.57
N ALA A 99 3.06 18.71 -0.25
CA ALA A 99 2.86 20.10 0.16
C ALA A 99 1.79 20.24 1.26
N ASN A 100 0.88 19.28 1.38
CA ASN A 100 -0.27 19.33 2.29
C ASN A 100 -0.22 18.26 3.40
N THR A 101 0.88 17.51 3.52
CA THR A 101 1.02 16.42 4.50
C THR A 101 2.47 16.31 5.00
N PRO A 102 2.72 15.69 6.16
CA PRO A 102 4.08 15.34 6.60
C PRO A 102 4.67 14.13 5.83
N ALA A 103 4.03 13.69 4.75
CA ALA A 103 4.45 12.53 3.98
C ALA A 103 5.83 12.74 3.35
N ARG A 104 6.70 11.74 3.46
CA ARG A 104 8.06 11.77 2.91
C ARG A 104 8.12 11.11 1.53
N TRP A 105 7.19 11.47 0.65
CA TRP A 105 7.14 10.91 -0.69
C TRP A 105 8.33 11.43 -1.50
N THR A 106 9.02 10.50 -2.18
CA THR A 106 10.17 10.85 -3.01
C THR A 106 9.66 11.41 -4.31
N ILE A 107 10.04 12.64 -4.61
CA ILE A 107 9.61 13.38 -5.79
C ILE A 107 10.87 13.90 -6.49
N PRO A 108 10.93 13.90 -7.83
CA PRO A 108 12.04 14.52 -8.56
C PRO A 108 12.25 15.98 -8.19
N LYS A 109 13.49 16.44 -8.37
CA LYS A 109 13.80 17.87 -8.33
C LYS A 109 13.01 18.56 -9.45
N GLY A 110 12.31 19.65 -9.12
CA GLY A 110 11.56 20.46 -10.09
C GLY A 110 10.09 20.08 -10.27
N ALA A 111 9.61 18.98 -9.70
CA ALA A 111 8.18 18.70 -9.69
C ALA A 111 7.46 19.77 -8.84
N SER A 112 6.46 20.40 -9.43
CA SER A 112 5.68 21.45 -8.79
C SER A 112 4.31 20.90 -8.38
N PRO A 113 3.75 21.31 -7.23
CA PRO A 113 2.39 20.97 -6.86
C PRO A 113 1.38 21.62 -7.81
N TRP A 114 0.15 21.14 -7.82
CA TRP A 114 -0.95 21.79 -8.52
C TRP A 114 -1.15 23.22 -8.03
N SER A 115 -1.51 24.10 -8.96
CA SER A 115 -1.83 25.50 -8.65
C SER A 115 -3.09 25.63 -7.81
N THR A 116 -4.06 24.74 -8.02
CA THR A 116 -5.30 24.66 -7.26
C THR A 116 -5.37 23.30 -6.59
N VAL A 117 -5.44 23.30 -5.27
CA VAL A 117 -5.54 22.07 -4.47
C VAL A 117 -7.01 21.69 -4.35
N PRO A 118 -7.40 20.44 -4.67
CA PRO A 118 -8.76 19.98 -4.47
C PRO A 118 -9.24 20.10 -3.03
N ALA A 119 -10.53 20.36 -2.85
CA ALA A 119 -11.14 20.32 -1.53
C ALA A 119 -11.10 18.90 -0.94
N LEU A 120 -10.80 18.79 0.36
CA LEU A 120 -10.79 17.51 1.04
C LEU A 120 -12.21 16.93 1.15
N ARG A 121 -12.36 15.70 0.71
CA ARG A 121 -13.59 14.92 0.80
C ARG A 121 -13.51 13.93 1.96
N ARG A 122 -14.68 13.59 2.51
CA ARG A 122 -14.78 12.51 3.51
C ARG A 122 -14.49 11.18 2.83
N VAL A 123 -13.52 10.45 3.38
CA VAL A 123 -13.15 9.08 2.98
C VAL A 123 -13.07 8.23 4.25
N SER A 124 -13.48 6.98 4.18
CA SER A 124 -13.50 6.07 5.32
C SER A 124 -13.01 4.69 4.89
N MET A 125 -11.96 4.22 5.55
CA MET A 125 -11.32 2.95 5.23
C MET A 125 -11.59 1.94 6.33
N ASP A 126 -12.07 0.77 5.93
CA ASP A 126 -12.31 -0.37 6.81
C ASP A 126 -11.23 -1.43 6.56
N LEU A 127 -10.26 -1.50 7.46
CA LEU A 127 -9.12 -2.43 7.37
C LEU A 127 -9.51 -3.90 7.56
N THR A 128 -10.76 -4.20 7.89
CA THR A 128 -11.22 -5.59 8.01
C THR A 128 -11.49 -6.24 6.65
N ARG A 129 -11.59 -5.44 5.58
CA ARG A 129 -11.85 -5.91 4.22
C ARG A 129 -10.71 -6.80 3.68
N PRO A 130 -11.02 -7.90 2.96
CA PRO A 130 -10.00 -8.78 2.37
C PRO A 130 -9.05 -8.03 1.43
N ALA A 131 -9.58 -7.11 0.62
CA ALA A 131 -8.78 -6.30 -0.31
C ALA A 131 -7.68 -5.47 0.36
N LEU A 132 -7.84 -5.14 1.65
CA LEU A 132 -6.96 -4.23 2.39
C LEU A 132 -5.99 -4.96 3.32
N ARG A 133 -5.82 -6.27 3.13
CA ARG A 133 -4.95 -7.13 3.96
C ARG A 133 -3.53 -6.56 4.13
N THR A 134 -2.91 -6.08 3.05
CA THR A 134 -1.57 -5.46 3.10
C THR A 134 -1.56 -4.18 3.93
N LEU A 135 -2.60 -3.32 3.79
CA LEU A 135 -2.72 -2.10 4.58
C LEU A 135 -2.95 -2.40 6.07
N ARG A 136 -3.73 -3.44 6.39
CA ARG A 136 -3.92 -3.91 7.76
C ARG A 136 -2.60 -4.41 8.37
N LEU A 137 -1.82 -5.19 7.64
CA LEU A 137 -0.48 -5.60 8.08
C LEU A 137 0.43 -4.40 8.34
N ARG A 138 0.40 -3.38 7.47
CA ARG A 138 1.15 -2.14 7.69
C ARG A 138 0.67 -1.34 8.89
N ALA A 139 -0.63 -1.34 9.18
CA ALA A 139 -1.16 -0.70 10.38
C ALA A 139 -0.65 -1.38 11.67
N ILE A 140 -0.45 -2.70 11.64
CA ILE A 140 -0.04 -3.50 12.80
C ILE A 140 1.50 -3.52 12.96
N LEU A 141 2.22 -3.78 11.87
CA LEU A 141 3.68 -3.99 11.87
C LEU A 141 4.47 -2.73 11.51
N GLY A 142 3.76 -1.65 11.17
CA GLY A 142 4.33 -0.45 10.58
C GLY A 142 4.57 -0.59 9.07
N VAL A 143 4.63 0.56 8.39
CA VAL A 143 4.92 0.63 6.95
C VAL A 143 6.37 0.25 6.69
N SER A 144 6.59 -1.00 6.28
CA SER A 144 7.91 -1.57 6.08
C SER A 144 7.90 -2.65 5.01
N ALA A 145 9.07 -2.93 4.45
CA ALA A 145 9.27 -4.03 3.52
C ALA A 145 8.94 -5.40 4.17
N ARG A 146 9.10 -5.53 5.50
CA ARG A 146 8.75 -6.75 6.23
C ARG A 146 7.24 -7.00 6.21
N ALA A 147 6.43 -5.97 6.44
CA ALA A 147 4.96 -6.09 6.37
C ALA A 147 4.50 -6.51 4.96
N ASP A 148 5.12 -5.94 3.94
CA ASP A 148 4.81 -6.25 2.54
C ASP A 148 5.23 -7.66 2.13
N VAL A 149 6.43 -8.11 2.53
CA VAL A 149 6.91 -9.48 2.29
C VAL A 149 5.99 -10.50 2.95
N LEU A 150 5.59 -10.26 4.20
CA LEU A 150 4.61 -11.12 4.89
C LEU A 150 3.25 -11.12 4.17
N GLY A 151 2.78 -9.95 3.70
CA GLY A 151 1.56 -9.85 2.90
C GLY A 151 1.62 -10.68 1.63
N ALA A 152 2.75 -10.66 0.91
CA ALA A 152 2.96 -11.47 -0.27
C ALA A 152 2.93 -12.98 0.05
N LEU A 153 3.68 -13.41 1.07
CA LEU A 153 3.71 -14.82 1.50
C LEU A 153 2.34 -15.33 1.96
N LEU A 154 1.55 -14.48 2.60
CA LEU A 154 0.17 -14.81 3.01
C LEU A 154 -0.80 -14.93 1.84
N SER A 155 -0.47 -14.34 0.68
CA SER A 155 -1.31 -14.38 -0.52
C SER A 155 -1.19 -15.72 -1.24
N GLU A 156 -0.05 -16.39 -1.09
CA GLU A 156 0.26 -17.70 -1.67
C GLU A 156 0.66 -18.68 -0.55
N PRO A 157 -0.27 -19.02 0.36
CA PRO A 157 0.05 -19.87 1.49
C PRO A 157 0.49 -21.25 0.99
N GLY A 158 1.62 -21.74 1.50
CA GLY A 158 2.16 -23.04 1.14
C GLY A 158 3.11 -23.04 -0.06
N GLU A 159 3.17 -21.96 -0.85
CA GLU A 159 4.11 -21.87 -1.98
C GLU A 159 5.52 -21.51 -1.51
N TRP A 160 6.50 -22.15 -2.15
CA TRP A 160 7.92 -21.86 -1.97
C TRP A 160 8.34 -20.72 -2.92
N VAL A 161 8.78 -19.60 -2.35
CA VAL A 161 9.17 -18.41 -3.11
C VAL A 161 10.63 -18.06 -2.88
N THR A 162 11.27 -17.53 -3.92
CA THR A 162 12.62 -16.98 -3.87
C THR A 162 12.58 -15.48 -3.61
N ALA A 163 13.68 -14.91 -3.10
CA ALA A 163 13.81 -13.46 -2.97
C ALA A 163 13.62 -12.70 -4.30
N SER A 164 13.90 -13.34 -5.45
CA SER A 164 13.73 -12.73 -6.77
C SER A 164 12.27 -12.59 -7.16
N GLN A 165 11.44 -13.59 -6.85
CA GLN A 165 10.00 -13.58 -7.15
C GLN A 165 9.26 -12.48 -6.39
N LEU A 166 9.81 -12.02 -5.26
CA LEU A 166 9.24 -10.93 -4.46
C LEU A 166 9.72 -9.53 -4.87
N THR A 167 10.63 -9.40 -5.85
CA THR A 167 11.10 -8.08 -6.34
C THR A 167 10.00 -7.20 -6.97
N PRO A 168 8.90 -7.72 -7.55
CA PRO A 168 7.75 -6.90 -7.98
C PRO A 168 7.11 -6.08 -6.86
N LEU A 169 7.38 -6.39 -5.58
CA LEU A 169 6.98 -5.55 -4.44
C LEU A 169 7.67 -4.17 -4.43
N GLY A 170 8.60 -3.89 -5.35
CA GLY A 170 9.29 -2.59 -5.44
C GLY A 170 10.49 -2.46 -4.49
N TYR A 171 10.99 -3.57 -3.94
CA TYR A 171 12.19 -3.59 -3.11
C TYR A 171 13.37 -4.27 -3.83
N SER A 172 14.59 -3.94 -3.42
CA SER A 172 15.77 -4.63 -3.97
C SER A 172 15.83 -6.08 -3.50
N LYS A 173 16.35 -6.97 -4.36
CA LYS A 173 16.54 -8.40 -4.03
C LYS A 173 17.35 -8.59 -2.74
N ARG A 174 18.37 -7.76 -2.51
CA ARG A 174 19.19 -7.79 -1.29
C ARG A 174 18.37 -7.45 -0.04
N ALA A 175 17.54 -6.41 -0.09
CA ALA A 175 16.69 -6.02 1.04
C ALA A 175 15.68 -7.13 1.37
N ILE A 176 15.07 -7.72 0.35
CA ILE A 176 14.15 -8.85 0.51
C ILE A 176 14.86 -10.05 1.13
N ALA A 177 16.05 -10.42 0.64
CA ALA A 177 16.80 -11.56 1.16
C ALA A 177 17.16 -11.39 2.65
N LEU A 178 17.57 -10.20 3.08
CA LEU A 178 17.83 -9.90 4.49
C LEU A 178 16.56 -10.05 5.35
N ILE A 179 15.43 -9.57 4.86
CA ILE A 179 14.15 -9.70 5.57
C ILE A 179 13.72 -11.17 5.68
N LEU A 180 13.84 -11.95 4.59
CA LEU A 180 13.53 -13.37 4.62
C LEU A 180 14.44 -14.12 5.60
N HIS A 181 15.72 -13.78 5.64
CA HIS A 181 16.64 -14.32 6.64
C HIS A 181 16.18 -13.99 8.07
N ASP A 182 15.88 -12.71 8.39
CA ASP A 182 15.36 -12.32 9.70
C ASP A 182 14.07 -13.06 10.09
N LEU A 183 13.15 -13.23 9.13
CA LEU A 183 11.88 -13.92 9.34
C LEU A 183 12.08 -15.43 9.57
N HIS A 184 13.08 -16.03 8.93
CA HIS A 184 13.46 -17.42 9.14
C HIS A 184 14.07 -17.64 10.53
N GLU A 185 15.00 -16.76 10.94
CA GLU A 185 15.56 -16.75 12.30
C GLU A 185 14.47 -16.59 13.37
N ALA A 186 13.44 -15.79 13.07
CA ALA A 186 12.27 -15.62 13.93
C ALA A 186 11.25 -16.78 13.87
N ARG A 187 11.52 -17.84 13.09
CA ARG A 187 10.63 -19.00 12.89
C ARG A 187 9.24 -18.66 12.34
N LEU A 188 9.12 -17.55 11.62
CA LEU A 188 7.89 -17.18 10.93
C LEU A 188 7.78 -17.85 9.56
N ILE A 189 8.92 -18.17 8.95
CA ILE A 189 9.01 -18.80 7.64
C ILE A 189 10.00 -19.97 7.67
N ASP A 190 9.72 -20.98 6.85
CA ASP A 190 10.67 -22.05 6.52
C ASP A 190 11.61 -21.56 5.42
N ALA A 191 12.83 -22.10 5.40
CA ALA A 191 13.80 -21.88 4.35
C ALA A 191 14.37 -23.24 3.89
N GLN A 192 14.45 -23.45 2.58
CA GLN A 192 15.02 -24.64 2.00
C GLN A 192 16.08 -24.26 0.95
N PRO A 193 17.30 -24.80 1.03
CA PRO A 193 18.26 -24.67 -0.04
C PRO A 193 17.80 -25.52 -1.24
N GLU A 194 17.72 -24.91 -2.41
CA GLU A 194 17.38 -25.58 -3.66
C GLU A 194 18.47 -25.25 -4.70
N LYS A 195 19.34 -26.21 -5.00
CA LYS A 195 20.49 -26.03 -5.89
C LYS A 195 21.34 -24.82 -5.47
N ASN A 196 21.29 -23.71 -6.24
CA ASN A 196 22.03 -22.48 -6.01
C ASN A 196 21.13 -21.30 -5.58
N ARG A 197 20.01 -21.59 -4.92
CA ARG A 197 19.09 -20.57 -4.38
C ARG A 197 18.48 -21.06 -3.07
N ILE A 198 17.94 -20.12 -2.30
CA ILE A 198 17.14 -20.41 -1.11
C ILE A 198 15.70 -20.07 -1.45
N THR A 199 14.80 -21.01 -1.20
CA THR A 199 13.35 -20.82 -1.26
C THR A 199 12.80 -20.70 0.16
N TYR A 200 11.70 -19.98 0.29
CA TYR A 200 11.08 -19.65 1.56
C TYR A 200 9.58 -19.89 1.49
N ARG A 201 8.98 -20.27 2.62
CA ARG A 201 7.54 -20.49 2.73
C ARG A 201 7.03 -20.05 4.09
N LEU A 202 5.82 -19.52 4.17
CA LEU A 202 5.22 -19.15 5.46
C LEU A 202 4.97 -20.39 6.32
N ALA A 203 5.55 -20.41 7.53
CA ALA A 203 5.35 -21.50 8.48
C ALA A 203 4.11 -21.27 9.36
N VAL A 204 3.90 -20.01 9.78
CA VAL A 204 2.85 -19.60 10.73
C VAL A 204 1.69 -18.93 9.99
N GLY A 205 1.07 -19.67 9.07
CA GLY A 205 0.08 -19.13 8.13
C GLY A 205 -1.28 -18.78 8.77
N ALA A 206 -1.76 -19.61 9.70
CA ALA A 206 -3.09 -19.48 10.27
C ALA A 206 -3.20 -18.30 11.25
N GLU A 207 -2.25 -18.17 12.16
CA GLU A 207 -2.21 -17.13 13.19
C GLU A 207 -1.96 -15.76 12.57
N LEU A 208 -1.00 -15.68 11.64
CA LEU A 208 -0.76 -14.45 10.90
C LEU A 208 -1.94 -14.11 9.97
N GLY A 209 -2.61 -15.13 9.41
CA GLY A 209 -3.84 -14.98 8.65
C GLY A 209 -4.95 -14.36 9.49
N ALA A 210 -5.20 -14.86 10.70
CA ALA A 210 -6.20 -14.31 11.62
C ALA A 210 -5.93 -12.84 11.95
N LEU A 211 -4.66 -12.47 12.13
CA LEU A 211 -4.25 -11.09 12.38
C LEU A 211 -4.43 -10.19 11.15
N ALA A 212 -4.14 -10.70 9.96
CA ALA A 212 -4.24 -9.97 8.69
C ALA A 212 -5.68 -9.84 8.18
N GLY A 213 -6.60 -10.68 8.65
CA GLY A 213 -7.97 -10.74 8.18
C GLY A 213 -8.20 -11.84 7.12
N PRO A 214 -9.45 -11.96 6.64
CA PRO A 214 -9.84 -13.03 5.72
C PRO A 214 -8.97 -13.04 4.46
N PRO A 215 -8.68 -14.23 3.90
CA PRO A 215 -7.97 -14.32 2.64
C PRO A 215 -8.83 -13.69 1.54
N ALA A 216 -8.20 -12.92 0.66
CA ALA A 216 -8.83 -12.44 -0.54
C ALA A 216 -8.99 -13.64 -1.49
N SER A 217 -10.20 -13.91 -2.00
CA SER A 217 -10.40 -15.06 -2.89
C SER A 217 -9.59 -14.88 -4.17
N ARG A 218 -8.69 -15.83 -4.46
CA ARG A 218 -7.96 -15.86 -5.73
C ARG A 218 -8.98 -15.80 -6.88
N PRO A 219 -8.87 -14.88 -7.84
CA PRO A 219 -9.62 -15.05 -9.08
C PRO A 219 -9.17 -16.39 -9.65
N LEU A 220 -10.08 -17.35 -9.74
CA LEU A 220 -9.84 -18.64 -10.39
C LEU A 220 -9.20 -18.31 -11.73
N ALA A 221 -7.91 -18.61 -11.86
CA ALA A 221 -7.28 -18.64 -13.16
C ALA A 221 -8.10 -19.66 -13.94
N GLY A 222 -8.86 -19.19 -14.93
CA GLY A 222 -9.69 -20.03 -15.74
C GLY A 222 -8.86 -21.22 -16.19
N SER A 223 -9.41 -22.42 -16.02
CA SER A 223 -8.95 -23.61 -16.71
C SER A 223 -8.77 -23.26 -18.18
N THR A 224 -7.54 -22.97 -18.60
CA THR A 224 -7.21 -22.91 -20.01
C THR A 224 -7.22 -24.34 -20.50
N SER A 225 -8.39 -24.81 -20.93
CA SER A 225 -8.46 -25.88 -21.93
C SER A 225 -7.51 -25.50 -23.05
N SER A 226 -6.64 -26.45 -23.39
CA SER A 226 -5.70 -26.37 -24.49
C SER A 226 -6.43 -25.95 -25.77
N ALA A 227 -6.25 -24.71 -26.19
CA ALA A 227 -6.56 -24.26 -27.54
C ALA A 227 -5.25 -23.85 -28.19
N SER A 228 -4.90 -24.62 -29.21
CA SER A 228 -3.71 -24.55 -30.05
C SER A 228 -3.52 -23.15 -30.64
N SER A 229 -2.37 -22.52 -30.38
CA SER A 229 -1.96 -21.31 -31.09
C SER A 229 -1.38 -21.65 -32.47
N PRO A 230 -1.76 -20.95 -33.55
CA PRO A 230 -0.97 -20.91 -34.77
C PRO A 230 0.12 -19.83 -34.68
N SER A 231 1.23 -20.10 -35.36
CA SER A 231 2.48 -19.32 -35.40
C SER A 231 2.32 -17.88 -35.94
N PRO A 232 3.18 -16.93 -35.51
CA PRO A 232 3.07 -15.53 -35.93
C PRO A 232 3.78 -15.27 -37.27
N THR A 233 3.08 -14.63 -38.21
CA THR A 233 3.64 -14.03 -39.42
C THR A 233 4.18 -12.62 -39.18
N ARG A 234 5.24 -12.35 -39.92
CA ARG A 234 6.20 -11.25 -39.87
C ARG A 234 5.66 -9.97 -40.53
N SER A 235 5.61 -8.84 -39.81
CA SER A 235 5.53 -7.46 -40.35
C SER A 235 5.55 -6.48 -39.18
N SER A 236 6.01 -5.23 -39.22
CA SER A 236 6.98 -4.48 -40.01
C SER A 236 7.36 -3.27 -39.15
N ARG A 237 8.56 -2.74 -39.39
CA ARG A 237 9.25 -1.76 -38.54
C ARG A 237 8.71 -0.35 -38.82
N ILE A 238 7.78 0.14 -38.01
CA ILE A 238 7.35 1.56 -38.05
C ILE A 238 8.19 2.35 -37.05
N LYS A 239 9.20 3.08 -37.55
CA LYS A 239 9.83 4.19 -36.81
C LYS A 239 8.82 5.33 -36.69
N ARG A 240 8.40 5.68 -35.47
CA ARG A 240 7.73 6.97 -35.19
C ARG A 240 8.61 7.80 -34.27
N ALA A 241 8.93 9.00 -34.74
CA ALA A 241 9.64 10.03 -34.01
C ALA A 241 8.75 10.63 -32.90
N CYS A 242 9.37 11.02 -31.79
CA CYS A 242 8.75 11.77 -30.70
C CYS A 242 8.16 13.10 -31.20
N PRO A 243 6.99 13.54 -30.71
CA PRO A 243 6.61 14.94 -30.80
C PRO A 243 7.37 15.77 -29.74
N PRO A 244 7.68 17.03 -30.03
CA PRO A 244 8.33 17.91 -29.07
C PRO A 244 7.35 18.33 -27.97
N SER A 245 7.91 18.63 -26.81
CA SER A 245 7.29 19.32 -25.68
C SER A 245 6.41 20.49 -26.14
N GLY A 246 5.10 20.38 -25.93
CA GLY A 246 4.15 21.40 -26.33
C GLY A 246 2.84 21.35 -25.53
N VAL A 247 2.69 22.33 -24.64
CA VAL A 247 1.45 23.06 -24.36
C VAL A 247 0.19 22.22 -24.05
N TRP A 248 -0.12 22.10 -22.77
CA TRP A 248 -1.47 21.82 -22.27
C TRP A 248 -2.45 22.84 -22.86
N ARG A 249 -3.18 22.46 -23.92
CA ARG A 249 -4.26 23.27 -24.47
C ARG A 249 -5.42 23.26 -23.48
N ARG A 250 -5.78 24.47 -23.06
CA ARG A 250 -6.96 24.84 -22.27
C ARG A 250 -8.22 24.31 -22.95
N THR A 251 -8.96 23.44 -22.25
CA THR A 251 -10.41 23.38 -22.39
C THR A 251 -11.04 24.25 -21.31
N SER A 252 -12.03 25.02 -21.75
CA SER A 252 -12.54 26.25 -21.17
C SER A 252 -13.39 26.03 -19.92
N TRP A 253 -12.83 26.36 -18.76
CA TRP A 253 -13.57 26.77 -17.55
C TRP A 253 -12.95 28.07 -17.04
N TRP A 254 -13.28 29.19 -17.68
CA TRP A 254 -13.02 30.53 -17.17
C TRP A 254 -14.17 31.45 -17.59
N SER A 255 -15.05 31.78 -16.66
CA SER A 255 -15.84 33.00 -16.73
C SER A 255 -15.02 34.15 -16.15
N ARG A 256 -15.11 35.30 -16.83
CA ARG A 256 -14.37 36.57 -16.72
C ARG A 256 -13.81 36.98 -15.33
N PRO A 257 -12.62 37.62 -15.25
CA PRO A 257 -12.14 38.25 -14.03
C PRO A 257 -12.75 39.66 -13.86
N ALA A 258 -13.13 40.00 -12.63
CA ALA A 258 -13.34 41.38 -12.18
C ALA A 258 -11.98 42.04 -11.86
N PRO A 259 -11.82 43.37 -12.04
CA PRO A 259 -10.56 44.06 -11.82
C PRO A 259 -10.30 44.28 -10.32
N TRP A 260 -9.07 44.02 -9.88
CA TRP A 260 -8.57 44.40 -8.55
C TRP A 260 -7.80 45.73 -8.62
N PRO A 261 -7.84 46.56 -7.55
CA PRO A 261 -7.24 47.90 -7.55
C PRO A 261 -5.73 47.85 -7.29
N PRO A 262 -4.98 48.92 -7.63
CA PRO A 262 -3.54 48.96 -7.44
C PRO A 262 -3.17 49.46 -6.04
N GLY A 263 -2.12 48.86 -5.47
CA GLY A 263 -1.26 49.53 -4.49
C GLY A 263 -1.37 49.06 -3.04
N SER A 264 -0.61 48.02 -2.67
CA SER A 264 0.03 47.99 -1.35
C SER A 264 1.33 47.20 -1.39
N THR A 265 2.42 47.93 -1.14
CA THR A 265 3.80 47.47 -1.09
C THR A 265 4.08 46.80 0.27
N TRP A 266 4.02 45.47 0.34
CA TRP A 266 4.44 44.74 1.54
C TRP A 266 5.93 44.40 1.49
N ARG A 267 6.74 45.28 2.10
CA ARG A 267 8.17 45.09 2.38
C ARG A 267 8.33 44.11 3.55
N ARG A 268 8.66 42.84 3.29
CA ARG A 268 8.88 41.84 4.35
C ARG A 268 10.33 41.85 4.82
N ARG A 269 10.58 42.42 6.00
CA ARG A 269 11.82 42.26 6.79
C ARG A 269 12.01 40.78 7.13
N GLN A 270 13.13 40.20 6.70
CA GLN A 270 13.60 38.90 7.21
C GLN A 270 14.22 39.11 8.59
N ARG A 271 13.61 38.55 9.63
CA ARG A 271 14.27 38.25 10.90
C ARG A 271 14.24 36.73 11.09
N ARG A 272 15.42 36.11 11.06
CA ARG A 272 15.65 34.72 11.48
C ARG A 272 15.57 34.65 13.01
N PRO A 273 14.88 33.66 13.60
CA PRO A 273 15.18 33.23 14.96
C PRO A 273 16.12 32.02 14.96
N ALA A 274 16.95 32.00 16.00
CA ALA A 274 18.00 31.03 16.25
C ALA A 274 17.48 29.61 16.55
N ILE A 275 18.33 28.64 16.22
CA ILE A 275 18.16 27.21 16.49
C ILE A 275 18.62 26.90 17.92
N PRO A 276 17.82 26.21 18.77
CA PRO A 276 18.35 25.51 19.92
C PRO A 276 18.70 24.07 19.55
N ARG A 277 19.96 23.72 19.86
CA ARG A 277 20.54 22.38 19.82
C ARG A 277 19.97 21.51 20.96
N ARG A 278 19.90 20.20 20.67
CA ARG A 278 19.75 19.03 21.57
C ARG A 278 18.32 18.61 21.95
N LEU A 279 17.94 17.44 21.43
CA LEU A 279 17.40 16.34 22.25
C LEU A 279 17.70 15.01 21.56
N ARG A 280 18.59 14.23 22.17
CA ARG A 280 18.83 12.81 21.86
C ARG A 280 17.51 12.04 22.03
N ARG A 281 16.99 11.42 20.97
CA ARG A 281 16.00 10.35 21.12
C ARG A 281 16.72 9.02 21.18
N ARG A 282 16.70 8.42 22.38
CA ARG A 282 17.02 7.01 22.65
C ARG A 282 16.07 6.13 21.82
N SER A 283 16.63 5.11 21.18
CA SER A 283 15.90 3.97 20.66
C SER A 283 15.27 3.22 21.85
N VAL A 284 13.94 3.19 21.92
CA VAL A 284 13.24 2.22 22.76
C VAL A 284 13.09 0.96 21.91
N GLY A 285 13.78 -0.08 22.35
CA GLY A 285 14.05 -1.29 21.56
C GLY A 285 12.83 -2.17 21.31
N SER A 286 12.88 -2.84 20.17
CA SER A 286 11.99 -3.92 19.71
C SER A 286 11.93 -5.16 20.62
N SER A 287 12.48 -5.12 21.84
CA SER A 287 12.53 -6.26 22.76
C SER A 287 11.22 -6.44 23.55
N THR A 288 10.48 -5.36 23.82
CA THR A 288 9.27 -5.43 24.65
C THR A 288 8.10 -6.11 23.93
N ILE A 289 7.97 -5.90 22.62
CA ILE A 289 6.92 -6.53 21.80
C ILE A 289 7.17 -8.04 21.65
N LEU A 290 8.44 -8.46 21.52
CA LEU A 290 8.81 -9.88 21.45
C LEU A 290 8.60 -10.63 22.79
N ARG A 291 8.74 -9.95 23.95
CA ARG A 291 8.44 -10.54 25.26
C ARG A 291 6.94 -10.70 25.50
N ALA A 292 6.12 -9.74 25.07
CA ALA A 292 4.67 -9.85 25.12
C ALA A 292 4.14 -11.01 24.24
N TRP A 293 4.81 -11.27 23.12
CA TRP A 293 4.43 -12.36 22.21
C TRP A 293 4.77 -13.76 22.76
N ARG A 294 5.91 -13.95 23.43
CA ARG A 294 6.23 -15.23 24.13
C ARG A 294 5.29 -15.54 25.29
N ALA A 295 4.78 -14.53 25.98
CA ALA A 295 3.85 -14.73 27.11
C ALA A 295 2.46 -15.21 26.66
N ALA A 296 2.06 -14.94 25.41
CA ALA A 296 0.76 -15.34 24.86
C ALA A 296 0.77 -16.71 24.18
N ALA A 297 1.94 -17.22 23.77
CA ALA A 297 2.08 -18.46 22.98
C ALA A 297 2.28 -19.75 23.80
N HIS A 298 2.28 -19.66 25.14
CA HIS A 298 2.28 -20.84 26.03
C HIS A 298 1.03 -20.82 26.89
N PRO A 299 -0.02 -21.61 26.55
CA PRO A 299 -1.08 -21.86 27.51
C PRO A 299 -0.44 -22.60 28.70
N ARG A 300 -0.44 -21.95 29.86
CA ARG A 300 -0.09 -22.58 31.13
C ARG A 300 -0.92 -23.87 31.26
N SER A 301 -0.24 -24.93 31.64
CA SER A 301 -0.78 -26.24 31.99
C SER A 301 -2.11 -26.12 32.73
N ARG A 302 -3.07 -26.95 32.35
CA ARG A 302 -4.40 -27.06 32.99
C ARG A 302 -4.23 -27.11 34.52
N PRO A 303 -5.08 -26.41 35.30
CA PRO A 303 -5.13 -26.62 36.74
C PRO A 303 -5.52 -28.07 37.03
N GLN A 304 -4.82 -28.69 37.99
CA GLN A 304 -5.19 -29.97 38.59
C GLN A 304 -6.64 -29.90 39.10
N PRO A 305 -7.40 -31.01 39.08
CA PRO A 305 -8.68 -31.09 39.77
C PRO A 305 -8.45 -30.81 41.25
N TYR A 306 -9.33 -29.99 41.82
CA TYR A 306 -9.40 -29.67 43.24
C TYR A 306 -9.71 -30.96 44.01
N ASP A 307 -8.86 -31.35 44.97
CA ASP A 307 -9.23 -32.36 45.96
C ASP A 307 -10.39 -31.78 46.82
N ASP A 308 -11.46 -32.56 46.96
CA ASP A 308 -12.62 -32.16 47.76
C ASP A 308 -12.22 -31.86 49.22
N PRO A 309 -12.73 -30.77 49.81
CA PRO A 309 -12.47 -30.49 51.22
C PRO A 309 -13.13 -31.55 52.13
N PRO A 310 -12.50 -31.92 53.26
CA PRO A 310 -13.06 -32.89 54.19
C PRO A 310 -14.35 -32.37 54.84
N ASP A 311 -15.31 -33.28 55.05
CA ASP A 311 -16.61 -32.99 55.67
C ASP A 311 -16.47 -32.35 57.06
N PRO A 312 -17.33 -31.37 57.40
CA PRO A 312 -17.34 -30.79 58.73
C PRO A 312 -17.82 -31.79 59.80
N PRO A 313 -17.31 -31.69 61.04
CA PRO A 313 -17.67 -32.62 62.11
C PRO A 313 -19.15 -32.52 62.49
N VAL A 314 -19.81 -33.69 62.52
CA VAL A 314 -21.20 -33.88 62.97
C VAL A 314 -21.33 -33.45 64.44
N ARG A 315 -22.11 -32.40 64.71
CA ARG A 315 -22.48 -32.00 66.08
C ARG A 315 -23.50 -32.99 66.64
N VAL A 316 -23.07 -33.78 67.63
CA VAL A 316 -23.95 -34.54 68.51
C VAL A 316 -24.64 -33.57 69.46
N GLN A 317 -25.98 -33.49 69.42
CA GLN A 317 -26.76 -32.78 70.42
C GLN A 317 -26.90 -33.64 71.69
N PRO A 318 -26.66 -33.09 72.90
CA PRO A 318 -26.98 -33.78 74.13
C PRO A 318 -28.50 -33.76 74.38
N ARG A 319 -28.98 -34.84 74.99
CA ARG A 319 -30.37 -35.07 75.40
C ARG A 319 -30.84 -34.11 76.48
#